data_AF-A0A8S1DHX5-F1
#
_entry.id   AF-A0A8S1DHX5-F1
#
_cell.length_a   1.000
_cell.length_b   1.000
_cell.length_c   1.000
_cell.angle_alpha   90.00
_cell.angle_beta   90.00
_cell.angle_gamma   90.00
#
_symmetry.space_group_name_H-M   'P 1'
#
loop_
_entity.id
_entity.type
_entity.pdbx_description
1 polymer ?
#
loop_
_entity_poly.entity_id
_entity_poly.type
_entity_poly.pdbx_seq_one_letter_code
_entity_poly.pdbx_strand_id
1 'polypeptide(L)'
;MSGDGGFGEDLIMVDEQLSSSTLRGDSFISPSSPLLMDDLSLGPDTPSTTPGTAQLPSQLAMFGLLDYTVFSAMLAMSALIGVYFAFFAKQKQNTTAEYLMGGKKMGIFPVSMSLIASYISGITLLGMPAEIYVYGTQYWSVLIAILLMSIGCGVFFLPVFYKLQLNTSYEYLQLRFDRRVRLLGSFLYIISTLLYIPIVVYIPALAFSQVTGVNLHLVTPLVCLVCIFYTSLGGMKAVVWTDALQTILMFGGAIVVVVVGTVAVGGIDVVWRRSEMSERIEFFNMDPSPTVRHTFWNIAFGSFFGWITHISVNQGMVQRFLAMPSINKARIMLFIFCVGVMVIVSVSCYTGLLIYATYHDCDRVTTKIIHASDQLLPYFVMDVTGFIPGLPGLFMAGVFSAALR
;
A
#
# COMPACT_ATOMS: atom_id res chain seq x y z
N MET A 1 -18.74 4.58 40.57
CA MET A 1 -17.57 5.43 40.28
C MET A 1 -17.07 5.02 38.92
N SER A 2 -17.43 5.85 37.94
CA SER A 2 -17.18 5.66 36.52
C SER A 2 -15.72 5.81 36.18
N GLY A 3 -15.30 5.10 35.13
CA GLY A 3 -13.99 5.20 34.51
C GLY A 3 -13.96 4.36 33.25
N ASP A 4 -14.83 4.70 32.29
CA ASP A 4 -14.76 4.18 30.92
C ASP A 4 -13.67 4.96 30.17
N GLY A 5 -12.60 4.29 29.82
CA GLY A 5 -11.55 4.77 28.93
C GLY A 5 -11.66 4.06 27.59
N GLY A 6 -12.31 4.70 26.62
CA GLY A 6 -12.33 4.27 25.23
C GLY A 6 -10.96 4.50 24.60
N PHE A 7 -10.21 3.43 24.39
CA PHE A 7 -9.00 3.37 23.57
C PHE A 7 -9.27 2.36 22.45
N GLY A 8 -9.82 2.81 21.34
CA GLY A 8 -10.19 1.92 20.23
C GLY A 8 -10.49 2.57 18.88
N GLU A 9 -10.56 3.91 18.80
CA GLU A 9 -11.02 4.62 17.59
C GLU A 9 -9.91 5.28 16.76
N ASP A 10 -8.67 5.37 17.27
CA ASP A 10 -7.63 6.21 16.65
C ASP A 10 -6.89 5.59 15.45
N LEU A 11 -7.03 4.27 15.21
CA LEU A 11 -6.30 3.61 14.11
C LEU A 11 -7.07 3.56 12.79
N ILE A 12 -8.41 3.63 12.85
CA ILE A 12 -9.27 3.74 11.67
C ILE A 12 -9.23 5.19 11.13
N MET A 13 -8.98 6.17 12.00
CA MET A 13 -8.91 7.59 11.64
C MET A 13 -7.79 7.94 10.64
N VAL A 14 -6.69 7.19 10.59
CA VAL A 14 -5.61 7.47 9.62
C VAL A 14 -6.00 7.03 8.20
N ASP A 15 -6.69 5.89 8.05
CA ASP A 15 -7.20 5.40 6.77
C ASP A 15 -8.50 6.13 6.35
N GLU A 16 -9.36 6.49 7.31
CA GLU A 16 -10.61 7.22 7.06
C GLU A 16 -10.39 8.72 6.78
N GLN A 17 -9.30 9.34 7.27
CA GLN A 17 -8.94 10.72 6.90
C GLN A 17 -8.42 10.86 5.46
N LEU A 18 -7.78 9.80 4.91
CA LEU A 18 -7.45 9.74 3.49
C LEU A 18 -8.73 9.66 2.63
N SER A 19 -9.78 8.97 3.08
CA SER A 19 -11.06 8.90 2.38
C SER A 19 -11.96 10.14 2.57
N SER A 20 -11.95 10.77 3.75
CA SER A 20 -12.84 11.89 4.10
C SER A 20 -12.33 13.27 3.69
N SER A 21 -11.02 13.41 3.42
CA SER A 21 -10.44 14.64 2.86
C SER A 21 -10.97 14.97 1.45
N THR A 22 -11.60 14.02 0.76
CA THR A 22 -12.31 14.22 -0.51
C THR A 22 -13.63 15.01 -0.39
N LEU A 23 -14.16 15.24 0.83
CA LEU A 23 -15.53 15.72 1.03
C LEU A 23 -15.70 17.02 1.84
N ARG A 24 -14.63 17.68 2.28
CA ARG A 24 -14.74 19.01 2.93
C ARG A 24 -13.90 20.06 2.21
N GLY A 25 -14.49 20.62 1.16
CA GLY A 25 -14.21 22.01 0.83
C GLY A 25 -14.95 22.88 1.84
N ASP A 26 -14.24 23.60 2.70
CA ASP A 26 -14.82 24.74 3.40
C ASP A 26 -13.86 25.92 3.43
N SER A 27 -14.44 27.01 2.95
CA SER A 27 -13.99 28.37 2.75
C SER A 27 -13.68 29.11 4.05
N PHE A 28 -12.56 29.85 4.06
CA PHE A 28 -12.41 31.04 4.90
C PHE A 28 -11.52 32.08 4.20
N ILE A 29 -12.14 33.05 3.52
CA ILE A 29 -11.54 34.37 3.23
C ILE A 29 -12.64 35.41 3.48
N SER A 30 -12.36 36.35 4.39
CA SER A 30 -13.19 37.54 4.68
C SER A 30 -12.65 38.76 3.89
N PRO A 31 -13.45 39.79 3.60
CA PRO A 31 -13.40 40.52 2.33
C PRO A 31 -12.62 41.84 2.39
N SER A 32 -12.08 42.27 1.25
CA SER A 32 -12.03 43.71 0.95
C SER A 32 -11.77 44.00 -0.54
N SER A 33 -12.62 44.89 -1.04
CA SER A 33 -12.57 45.71 -2.26
C SER A 33 -12.98 45.11 -3.62
N PRO A 34 -13.92 45.76 -4.34
CA PRO A 34 -14.50 45.29 -5.60
C PRO A 34 -13.72 45.81 -6.80
N LEU A 35 -13.81 45.18 -7.97
CA LEU A 35 -13.82 45.86 -9.27
C LEU A 35 -14.11 44.85 -10.41
N LEU A 36 -15.18 45.20 -11.16
CA LEU A 36 -15.56 44.80 -12.52
C LEU A 36 -15.77 43.32 -12.86
N MET A 37 -17.06 42.95 -12.88
CA MET A 37 -17.62 42.05 -13.87
C MET A 37 -17.63 42.74 -15.24
N ASP A 38 -17.16 42.05 -16.29
CA ASP A 38 -18.01 41.66 -17.42
C ASP A 38 -17.24 40.76 -18.41
N ASP A 39 -18.01 39.89 -19.06
CA ASP A 39 -17.69 39.04 -20.21
C ASP A 39 -16.85 37.77 -19.98
N LEU A 40 -17.56 36.67 -19.72
CA LEU A 40 -17.29 35.39 -20.38
C LEU A 40 -18.58 34.56 -20.50
N SER A 41 -19.05 34.51 -21.74
CA SER A 41 -20.19 33.75 -22.24
C SER A 41 -20.07 32.25 -21.91
N LEU A 42 -21.10 31.71 -21.25
CA LEU A 42 -21.30 30.29 -21.04
C LEU A 42 -21.60 29.58 -22.38
N GLY A 43 -20.75 28.63 -22.77
CA GLY A 43 -21.13 27.52 -23.64
C GLY A 43 -21.59 26.32 -22.77
N PRO A 44 -22.62 25.56 -23.19
CA PRO A 44 -23.06 24.38 -22.45
C PRO A 44 -22.20 23.19 -22.87
N ASP A 45 -21.60 22.49 -21.89
CA ASP A 45 -21.33 21.04 -21.88
C ASP A 45 -20.24 20.72 -20.83
N THR A 46 -20.65 20.64 -19.56
CA THR A 46 -19.87 19.96 -18.53
C THR A 46 -20.64 18.72 -18.08
N PRO A 47 -20.14 17.49 -18.30
CA PRO A 47 -20.71 16.33 -17.65
C PRO A 47 -20.43 16.44 -16.15
N SER A 48 -21.44 16.17 -15.34
CA SER A 48 -21.33 16.04 -13.89
C SER A 48 -20.36 14.91 -13.54
N THR A 49 -19.09 15.26 -13.37
CA THR A 49 -18.03 14.30 -13.03
C THR A 49 -18.07 14.08 -11.51
N THR A 50 -18.20 12.83 -11.09
CA THR A 50 -18.08 12.44 -9.68
C THR A 50 -16.65 12.74 -9.19
N PRO A 51 -16.44 13.20 -7.94
CA PRO A 51 -15.14 13.73 -7.49
C PRO A 51 -13.92 12.78 -7.49
N GLY A 52 -14.07 11.54 -7.96
CA GLY A 52 -12.98 10.55 -8.02
C GLY A 52 -12.69 10.00 -9.42
N THR A 53 -13.44 10.34 -10.46
CA THR A 53 -13.32 9.71 -11.80
C THR A 53 -12.71 10.62 -12.87
N ALA A 54 -12.18 11.78 -12.46
CA ALA A 54 -11.54 12.71 -13.39
C ALA A 54 -10.35 12.05 -14.09
N GLN A 55 -10.45 11.90 -15.41
CA GLN A 55 -9.40 11.38 -16.27
C GLN A 55 -8.24 12.38 -16.35
N LEU A 56 -7.01 11.88 -16.49
CA LEU A 56 -5.85 12.74 -16.69
C LEU A 56 -6.03 13.59 -17.98
N PRO A 57 -5.45 14.80 -18.04
CA PRO A 57 -5.55 15.66 -19.22
C PRO A 57 -5.17 14.92 -20.51
N SER A 58 -5.92 15.13 -21.58
CA SER A 58 -5.77 14.49 -22.91
C SER A 58 -4.41 14.72 -23.61
N GLN A 59 -3.52 15.49 -23.01
CA GLN A 59 -2.17 15.81 -23.49
C GLN A 59 -1.09 14.86 -22.93
N LEU A 60 -1.41 14.02 -21.94
CA LEU A 60 -0.50 13.00 -21.42
C LEU A 60 -0.52 11.75 -22.32
N ALA A 61 0.64 11.13 -22.53
CA ALA A 61 0.73 9.88 -23.27
C ALA A 61 -0.23 8.84 -22.67
N MET A 62 -1.15 8.29 -23.47
CA MET A 62 -2.05 7.24 -23.01
C MET A 62 -1.34 5.89 -22.96
N PHE A 63 -1.86 4.98 -22.14
CA PHE A 63 -1.35 3.61 -22.01
C PHE A 63 -1.17 2.93 -23.37
N GLY A 64 0.06 2.57 -23.71
CA GLY A 64 0.40 1.98 -24.99
C GLY A 64 0.09 0.49 -25.07
N LEU A 65 0.14 -0.09 -26.28
CA LEU A 65 -0.04 -1.53 -26.48
C LEU A 65 0.96 -2.35 -25.63
N LEU A 66 2.21 -1.88 -25.55
CA LEU A 66 3.24 -2.55 -24.74
C LEU A 66 2.91 -2.51 -23.25
N ASP A 67 2.32 -1.42 -22.75
CA ASP A 67 1.91 -1.30 -21.35
C ASP A 67 0.80 -2.30 -21.00
N TYR A 68 -0.20 -2.44 -21.89
CA TYR A 68 -1.24 -3.46 -21.76
C TYR A 68 -0.64 -4.87 -21.81
N THR A 69 0.32 -5.15 -22.70
CA THR A 69 0.95 -6.48 -22.75
C THR A 69 1.70 -6.82 -21.48
N VAL A 70 2.43 -5.88 -20.89
CA VAL A 70 3.15 -6.11 -19.62
C VAL A 70 2.17 -6.36 -18.48
N PHE A 71 1.12 -5.53 -18.38
CA PHE A 71 0.08 -5.68 -17.37
C PHE A 71 -0.68 -7.02 -17.50
N SER A 72 -1.14 -7.36 -18.71
CA SER A 72 -1.82 -8.63 -18.97
C SER A 72 -0.90 -9.83 -18.78
N ALA A 73 0.39 -9.73 -19.13
CA ALA A 73 1.36 -10.78 -18.88
C ALA A 73 1.54 -11.04 -17.38
N MET A 74 1.55 -10.00 -16.54
CA MET A 74 1.60 -10.17 -15.08
C MET A 74 0.38 -10.94 -14.56
N LEU A 75 -0.83 -10.55 -14.95
CA LEU A 75 -2.06 -11.26 -14.55
C LEU A 75 -2.08 -12.71 -15.05
N ALA A 76 -1.65 -12.94 -16.30
CA ALA A 76 -1.57 -14.27 -16.89
C ALA A 76 -0.54 -15.13 -16.15
N MET A 77 0.63 -14.60 -15.79
CA MET A 77 1.64 -15.32 -15.00
C MET A 77 1.09 -15.72 -13.62
N SER A 78 0.41 -14.81 -12.91
CA SER A 78 -0.21 -15.14 -11.62
C SER A 78 -1.25 -16.25 -11.76
N ALA A 79 -2.09 -16.18 -12.79
CA ALA A 79 -3.08 -17.23 -13.08
C ALA A 79 -2.42 -18.57 -13.43
N LEU A 80 -1.38 -18.56 -14.26
CA LEU A 80 -0.63 -19.76 -14.66
C LEU A 80 0.06 -20.43 -13.47
N ILE A 81 0.58 -19.67 -12.52
CA ILE A 81 1.18 -20.22 -11.28
C ILE A 81 0.10 -20.88 -10.43
N GLY A 82 -1.06 -20.24 -10.26
CA GLY A 82 -2.21 -20.84 -9.57
C GLY A 82 -2.63 -22.17 -10.21
N VAL A 83 -2.78 -22.19 -11.53
CA VAL A 83 -3.12 -23.41 -12.30
C VAL A 83 -2.02 -24.47 -12.20
N TYR A 84 -0.75 -24.09 -12.32
CA TYR A 84 0.38 -25.00 -12.20
C TYR A 84 0.37 -25.72 -10.84
N PHE A 85 0.20 -24.97 -9.75
CA PHE A 85 0.14 -25.56 -8.41
C PHE A 85 -1.13 -26.39 -8.19
N ALA A 86 -2.26 -26.01 -8.81
CA ALA A 86 -3.52 -26.75 -8.71
C ALA A 86 -3.48 -28.12 -9.41
N PHE A 87 -2.88 -28.20 -10.59
CA PHE A 87 -2.90 -29.41 -11.43
C PHE A 87 -1.62 -30.23 -11.38
N PHE A 88 -0.45 -29.59 -11.37
CA PHE A 88 0.84 -30.27 -11.49
C PHE A 88 1.55 -30.45 -10.14
N ALA A 89 1.42 -29.50 -9.22
CA ALA A 89 1.98 -29.64 -7.87
C ALA A 89 1.12 -30.52 -6.94
N LYS A 90 0.00 -31.05 -7.43
CA LYS A 90 -0.87 -32.02 -6.75
C LYS A 90 -0.22 -33.41 -6.65
N GLN A 91 1.05 -33.48 -6.24
CA GLN A 91 1.69 -34.73 -5.85
C GLN A 91 1.25 -35.10 -4.41
N LYS A 92 0.18 -35.91 -4.33
CA LYS A 92 -0.04 -36.95 -3.30
C LYS A 92 -0.49 -36.62 -1.86
N GLN A 93 -0.86 -35.42 -1.42
CA GLN A 93 -1.26 -35.23 0.00
C GLN A 93 -2.45 -34.28 0.25
N ASN A 94 -3.63 -34.89 0.45
CA ASN A 94 -4.86 -34.22 0.94
C ASN A 94 -4.78 -33.97 2.46
N THR A 95 -4.07 -32.93 2.89
CA THR A 95 -4.21 -32.45 4.28
C THR A 95 -4.48 -30.95 4.29
N THR A 96 -5.44 -30.51 5.10
CA THR A 96 -5.73 -29.08 5.33
C THR A 96 -4.47 -28.32 5.75
N ALA A 97 -3.54 -28.98 6.45
CA ALA A 97 -2.25 -28.44 6.82
C ALA A 97 -1.35 -28.13 5.60
N GLU A 98 -1.44 -28.88 4.50
CA GLU A 98 -0.66 -28.55 3.30
C GLU A 98 -1.25 -27.38 2.53
N TYR A 99 -2.58 -27.29 2.46
CA TYR A 99 -3.28 -26.15 1.86
C TYR A 99 -3.04 -24.85 2.66
N LEU A 100 -3.12 -24.93 4.00
CA LEU A 100 -3.00 -23.76 4.90
C LEU A 100 -1.57 -23.43 5.34
N MET A 101 -0.65 -24.39 5.39
CA MET A 101 0.73 -24.21 5.92
C MET A 101 1.83 -24.59 4.92
N GLY A 102 1.47 -25.03 3.71
CA GLY A 102 2.44 -25.32 2.64
C GLY A 102 3.45 -26.42 2.96
N GLY A 103 3.14 -27.29 3.94
CA GLY A 103 3.96 -28.43 4.33
C GLY A 103 5.27 -28.10 5.07
N LYS A 104 5.45 -26.86 5.55
CA LYS A 104 6.64 -26.37 6.29
C LYS A 104 8.00 -26.53 5.59
N LYS A 105 7.99 -26.70 4.26
CA LYS A 105 9.20 -26.88 3.44
C LYS A 105 9.53 -25.64 2.60
N MET A 106 8.89 -24.51 2.87
CA MET A 106 9.07 -23.31 2.07
C MET A 106 10.46 -22.68 2.29
N GLY A 107 11.03 -22.15 1.20
CA GLY A 107 12.30 -21.42 1.25
C GLY A 107 12.15 -20.06 1.94
N ILE A 108 13.21 -19.57 2.56
CA ILE A 108 13.21 -18.27 3.27
C ILE A 108 12.85 -17.14 2.29
N PHE A 109 13.44 -17.15 1.10
CA PHE A 109 13.25 -16.10 0.09
C PHE A 109 11.78 -15.91 -0.34
N PRO A 110 11.08 -16.91 -0.90
CA PRO A 110 9.70 -16.70 -1.37
C PRO A 110 8.74 -16.34 -0.23
N VAL A 111 8.94 -16.87 0.98
CA VAL A 111 8.09 -16.53 2.14
C VAL A 111 8.38 -15.11 2.65
N SER A 112 9.65 -14.68 2.69
CA SER A 112 10.01 -13.30 3.01
C SER A 112 9.41 -12.32 2.00
N MET A 113 9.52 -12.61 0.70
CA MET A 113 8.92 -11.78 -0.33
C MET A 113 7.39 -11.74 -0.20
N SER A 114 6.75 -12.88 0.09
CA SER A 114 5.32 -12.93 0.35
C SER A 114 4.90 -12.15 1.59
N LEU A 115 5.69 -12.16 2.67
CA LEU A 115 5.46 -11.30 3.83
C LEU A 115 5.58 -9.81 3.49
N ILE A 116 6.60 -9.44 2.71
CA ILE A 116 6.80 -8.07 2.24
C ILE A 116 5.60 -7.64 1.37
N ALA A 117 5.21 -8.47 0.41
CA ALA A 117 4.00 -8.28 -0.41
C ALA A 117 2.76 -8.10 0.46
N SER A 118 2.63 -8.92 1.51
CA SER A 118 1.46 -8.91 2.40
C SER A 118 1.33 -7.66 3.25
N TYR A 119 2.40 -6.88 3.37
CA TYR A 119 2.35 -5.59 4.03
C TYR A 119 2.12 -4.47 3.03
N ILE A 120 2.85 -4.48 1.92
CA ILE A 120 2.80 -3.41 0.93
C ILE A 120 1.47 -3.51 0.19
N SER A 121 0.68 -2.44 0.22
CA SER A 121 -0.58 -2.34 -0.50
C SER A 121 -0.50 -1.23 -1.54
N GLY A 122 -1.47 -1.19 -2.46
CA GLY A 122 -1.66 -0.04 -3.35
C GLY A 122 -1.76 1.27 -2.57
N ILE A 123 -2.33 1.23 -1.36
CA ILE A 123 -2.43 2.35 -0.42
C ILE A 123 -1.04 2.85 -0.02
N THR A 124 -0.14 1.95 0.37
CA THR A 124 1.22 2.33 0.76
C THR A 124 2.00 2.88 -0.44
N LEU A 125 1.83 2.29 -1.63
CA LEU A 125 2.59 2.70 -2.81
C LEU A 125 2.12 4.05 -3.38
N LEU A 126 0.81 4.34 -3.35
CA LEU A 126 0.23 5.57 -3.89
C LEU A 126 0.06 6.67 -2.82
N GLY A 127 -0.36 6.29 -1.61
CA GLY A 127 -0.66 7.21 -0.52
C GLY A 127 0.57 7.79 0.16
N MET A 128 1.63 7.00 0.34
CA MET A 128 2.86 7.48 0.99
C MET A 128 3.55 8.61 0.22
N PRO A 129 3.77 8.51 -1.11
CA PRO A 129 4.35 9.62 -1.87
C PRO A 129 3.47 10.87 -1.81
N ALA A 130 2.15 10.71 -1.82
CA ALA A 130 1.21 11.82 -1.70
C ALA A 130 1.29 12.50 -0.32
N GLU A 131 1.41 11.73 0.76
CA GLU A 131 1.60 12.25 2.11
C GLU A 131 2.88 13.08 2.21
N ILE A 132 3.99 12.57 1.69
CA ILE A 132 5.27 13.30 1.69
C ILE A 132 5.24 14.54 0.78
N TYR A 133 4.55 14.47 -0.37
CA TYR A 133 4.36 15.62 -1.24
C TYR A 133 3.63 16.77 -0.53
N VAL A 134 2.55 16.45 0.20
CA VAL A 134 1.68 17.44 0.84
C VAL A 134 2.23 17.94 2.18
N TYR A 135 2.85 17.08 2.98
CA TYR A 135 3.20 17.37 4.38
C TYR A 135 4.70 17.27 4.70
N GLY A 136 5.54 16.77 3.79
CA GLY A 136 6.99 16.70 3.97
C GLY A 136 7.48 15.42 4.66
N THR A 137 8.76 15.41 5.08
CA THR A 137 9.49 14.19 5.48
C THR A 137 9.18 13.63 6.87
N GLN A 138 8.26 14.23 7.62
CA GLN A 138 8.00 13.87 9.02
C GLN A 138 7.61 12.39 9.18
N TYR A 139 6.82 11.86 8.24
CA TYR A 139 6.41 10.45 8.23
C TYR A 139 7.59 9.48 8.06
N TRP A 140 8.73 9.91 7.50
CA TRP A 140 9.90 9.04 7.27
C TRP A 140 10.48 8.50 8.60
N SER A 141 10.19 9.14 9.74
CA SER A 141 10.53 8.63 11.07
C SER A 141 9.85 7.29 11.44
N VAL A 142 8.86 6.83 10.65
CA VAL A 142 8.18 5.52 10.82
C VAL A 142 9.15 4.33 10.74
N LEU A 143 10.32 4.51 10.11
CA LEU A 143 11.37 3.48 10.05
C LEU A 143 11.80 3.02 11.45
N ILE A 144 11.77 3.91 12.44
CA ILE A 144 12.06 3.58 13.84
C ILE A 144 10.98 2.64 14.38
N ALA A 145 9.70 2.92 14.12
CA ALA A 145 8.59 2.07 14.52
C ALA A 145 8.69 0.66 13.90
N ILE A 146 9.09 0.57 12.63
CA ILE A 146 9.29 -0.71 11.91
C ILE A 146 10.42 -1.52 12.56
N LEU A 147 11.54 -0.88 12.90
CA LEU A 147 12.66 -1.54 13.58
C LEU A 147 12.25 -2.05 14.97
N LEU A 148 11.59 -1.21 15.77
CA LEU A 148 11.11 -1.59 17.11
C LEU A 148 10.10 -2.74 17.02
N MET A 149 9.18 -2.69 16.05
CA MET A 149 8.20 -3.76 15.82
C MET A 149 8.87 -5.08 15.49
N SER A 150 9.89 -5.09 14.62
CA SER A 150 10.63 -6.31 14.27
C SER A 150 11.26 -6.95 15.51
N ILE A 151 11.89 -6.14 16.37
CA ILE A 151 12.47 -6.61 17.63
C ILE A 151 11.36 -7.17 18.55
N GLY A 152 10.29 -6.41 18.74
CA GLY A 152 9.16 -6.81 19.60
C GLY A 152 8.49 -8.10 19.14
N CYS A 153 8.25 -8.24 17.84
CA CYS A 153 7.68 -9.43 17.23
C CYS A 153 8.59 -10.65 17.43
N GLY A 154 9.89 -10.52 17.13
CA GLY A 154 10.86 -11.61 17.21
C GLY A 154 11.17 -12.10 18.64
N VAL A 155 11.05 -11.21 19.64
CA VAL A 155 11.31 -11.50 21.05
C VAL A 155 10.05 -11.97 21.78
N PHE A 156 8.91 -11.29 21.62
CA PHE A 156 7.73 -11.54 22.45
C PHE A 156 6.71 -12.46 21.78
N PHE A 157 6.40 -12.26 20.50
CA PHE A 157 5.29 -12.95 19.84
C PHE A 157 5.73 -14.25 19.17
N LEU A 158 6.83 -14.21 18.43
CA LEU A 158 7.31 -15.34 17.64
C LEU A 158 7.58 -16.59 18.50
N PRO A 159 8.23 -16.52 19.69
CA PRO A 159 8.45 -17.71 20.52
C PRO A 159 7.16 -18.33 21.05
N VAL A 160 6.11 -17.54 21.28
CA VAL A 160 4.81 -18.01 21.78
C VAL A 160 4.08 -18.77 20.68
N PHE A 161 3.85 -18.12 19.53
CA PHE A 161 3.13 -18.76 18.43
C PHE A 161 3.88 -19.97 17.88
N TYR A 162 5.21 -19.88 17.77
CA TYR A 162 6.02 -20.98 17.24
C TYR A 162 6.06 -22.18 18.19
N LYS A 163 5.94 -21.99 19.51
CA LYS A 163 5.81 -23.14 20.44
C LYS A 163 4.43 -23.80 20.38
N LEU A 164 3.38 -23.01 20.22
CA LEU A 164 2.01 -23.50 20.26
C LEU A 164 1.55 -24.14 18.94
N GLN A 165 2.14 -23.75 17.79
CA GLN A 165 1.84 -24.33 16.46
C GLN A 165 0.34 -24.37 16.13
N LEU A 166 -0.39 -23.32 16.54
CA LEU A 166 -1.84 -23.20 16.33
C LEU A 166 -2.15 -22.89 14.87
N ASN A 167 -3.31 -23.37 14.40
CA ASN A 167 -3.75 -23.08 13.04
C ASN A 167 -4.26 -21.64 12.89
N THR A 168 -4.73 -21.05 13.98
CA THR A 168 -5.18 -19.66 14.03
C THR A 168 -4.65 -18.92 15.25
N SER A 169 -4.29 -17.65 15.07
CA SER A 169 -3.89 -16.77 16.16
C SER A 169 -5.01 -16.62 17.20
N TYR A 170 -6.28 -16.72 16.82
CA TYR A 170 -7.41 -16.64 17.74
C TYR A 170 -7.58 -17.88 18.62
N GLU A 171 -6.99 -19.02 18.27
CA GLU A 171 -6.99 -20.21 19.12
C GLU A 171 -6.17 -19.98 20.40
N TYR A 172 -5.16 -19.10 20.33
CA TYR A 172 -4.43 -18.63 21.51
C TYR A 172 -5.37 -17.96 22.51
N LEU A 173 -6.33 -17.15 22.04
CA LEU A 173 -7.31 -16.50 22.91
C LEU A 173 -8.17 -17.51 23.65
N GLN A 174 -8.53 -18.62 23.01
CA GLN A 174 -9.27 -19.69 23.67
C GLN A 174 -8.44 -20.41 24.73
N LEU A 175 -7.15 -20.67 24.46
CA LEU A 175 -6.25 -21.30 25.42
C LEU A 175 -5.98 -20.40 26.63
N ARG A 176 -5.91 -19.09 26.42
CA ARG A 176 -5.57 -18.12 27.47
C ARG A 176 -6.78 -17.64 28.27
N PHE A 177 -7.93 -17.51 27.61
CA PHE A 177 -9.18 -17.00 28.17
C PHE A 177 -10.27 -18.06 28.01
N ASP A 178 -11.15 -17.91 27.01
CA ASP A 178 -12.24 -18.84 26.77
C ASP A 178 -12.66 -18.87 25.28
N ARG A 179 -13.61 -19.77 24.96
CA ARG A 179 -14.14 -19.89 23.60
C ARG A 179 -14.89 -18.64 23.14
N ARG A 180 -15.51 -17.86 24.04
CA ARG A 180 -16.28 -16.66 23.68
C ARG A 180 -15.36 -15.57 23.14
N VAL A 181 -14.21 -15.35 23.79
CA VAL A 181 -13.19 -14.39 23.34
C VAL A 181 -12.60 -14.80 21.98
N ARG A 182 -12.36 -16.09 21.74
CA ARG A 182 -11.94 -16.58 20.42
C ARG A 182 -12.97 -16.26 19.34
N LEU A 183 -14.25 -16.54 19.60
CA LEU A 183 -15.33 -16.28 18.63
C LEU A 183 -15.48 -14.80 18.35
N LEU A 184 -15.44 -13.95 19.40
CA LEU A 184 -15.48 -12.50 19.25
C LEU A 184 -14.30 -11.98 18.42
N GLY A 185 -13.06 -12.37 18.77
CA GLY A 185 -11.87 -11.93 18.03
C GLY A 185 -11.87 -12.37 16.57
N SER A 186 -12.32 -13.61 16.31
CA SER A 186 -12.45 -14.12 14.93
C SER A 186 -13.53 -13.37 14.15
N PHE A 187 -14.66 -13.06 14.78
CA PHE A 187 -15.77 -12.33 14.16
C PHE A 187 -15.37 -10.89 13.82
N LEU A 188 -14.75 -10.17 14.76
CA LEU A 188 -14.25 -8.81 14.54
C LEU A 188 -13.23 -8.80 13.39
N TYR A 189 -12.30 -9.76 13.37
CA TYR A 189 -11.34 -9.86 12.27
C TYR A 189 -12.00 -10.09 10.91
N ILE A 190 -13.00 -10.97 10.83
CA ILE A 190 -13.72 -11.21 9.58
C ILE A 190 -14.40 -9.93 9.11
N ILE A 191 -15.08 -9.20 9.99
CA ILE A 191 -15.71 -7.92 9.65
C ILE A 191 -14.67 -6.89 9.19
N SER A 192 -13.60 -6.67 9.96
CA SER A 192 -12.54 -5.74 9.58
C SER A 192 -11.93 -6.10 8.23
N THR A 193 -11.73 -7.39 7.96
CA THR A 193 -11.20 -7.87 6.68
C THR A 193 -12.17 -7.64 5.53
N LEU A 194 -13.48 -7.88 5.75
CA LEU A 194 -14.53 -7.63 4.76
C LEU A 194 -14.65 -6.15 4.38
N LEU A 195 -14.41 -5.24 5.33
CA LEU A 195 -14.40 -3.80 5.09
C LEU A 195 -13.11 -3.34 4.40
N TYR A 196 -11.98 -3.97 4.73
CA TYR A 196 -10.66 -3.59 4.21
C TYR A 196 -10.39 -4.04 2.77
N ILE A 197 -10.74 -5.29 2.41
CA ILE A 197 -10.43 -5.85 1.08
C ILE A 197 -10.95 -4.98 -0.08
N PRO A 198 -12.21 -4.47 -0.07
CA PRO A 198 -12.70 -3.61 -1.14
C PRO A 198 -11.85 -2.36 -1.36
N ILE A 199 -11.37 -1.72 -0.28
CA ILE A 199 -10.52 -0.51 -0.34
C ILE A 199 -9.19 -0.84 -1.02
N VAL A 200 -8.58 -1.96 -0.63
CA VAL A 200 -7.29 -2.42 -1.18
C VAL A 200 -7.37 -2.67 -2.67
N VAL A 201 -8.49 -3.21 -3.18
CA VAL A 201 -8.68 -3.45 -4.62
C VAL A 201 -9.07 -2.17 -5.36
N TYR A 202 -9.85 -1.29 -4.72
CA TYR A 202 -10.35 -0.06 -5.33
C TYR A 202 -9.23 0.92 -5.71
N ILE A 203 -8.26 1.14 -4.82
CA ILE A 203 -7.19 2.13 -5.02
C ILE A 203 -6.33 1.86 -6.29
N PRO A 204 -5.79 0.64 -6.52
CA PRO A 204 -5.12 0.30 -7.78
C PRO A 204 -6.05 0.42 -8.98
N ALA A 205 -7.29 -0.07 -8.85
CA ALA A 205 -8.28 -0.02 -9.93
C ALA A 205 -8.57 1.40 -10.37
N LEU A 206 -8.62 2.32 -9.41
CA LEU A 206 -8.77 3.74 -9.64
C LEU A 206 -7.56 4.34 -10.36
N ALA A 207 -6.34 4.07 -9.88
CA ALA A 207 -5.11 4.50 -10.56
C ALA A 207 -5.02 3.97 -12.01
N PHE A 208 -5.45 2.73 -12.26
CA PHE A 208 -5.50 2.17 -13.62
C PHE A 208 -6.55 2.82 -14.50
N SER A 209 -7.75 3.04 -13.96
CA SER A 209 -8.83 3.73 -14.68
C SER A 209 -8.39 5.13 -15.12
N GLN A 210 -7.62 5.82 -14.26
CA GLN A 210 -7.09 7.16 -14.52
C GLN A 210 -6.08 7.20 -15.68
N VAL A 211 -5.14 6.25 -15.74
CA VAL A 211 -4.09 6.23 -16.79
C VAL A 211 -4.54 5.57 -18.10
N THR A 212 -5.55 4.69 -18.05
CA THR A 212 -6.06 3.97 -19.23
C THR A 212 -7.36 4.52 -19.80
N GLY A 213 -8.10 5.32 -19.02
CA GLY A 213 -9.46 5.75 -19.35
C GLY A 213 -10.51 4.64 -19.28
N VAL A 214 -10.15 3.41 -18.92
CA VAL A 214 -11.08 2.28 -18.81
C VAL A 214 -11.99 2.48 -17.61
N ASN A 215 -13.29 2.19 -17.76
CA ASN A 215 -14.26 2.36 -16.70
C ASN A 215 -13.90 1.51 -15.47
N LEU A 216 -13.81 2.17 -14.30
CA LEU A 216 -13.50 1.56 -13.00
C LEU A 216 -14.43 0.38 -12.64
N HIS A 217 -15.71 0.47 -13.00
CA HIS A 217 -16.71 -0.57 -12.77
C HIS A 217 -16.48 -1.83 -13.62
N LEU A 218 -15.65 -1.77 -14.67
CA LEU A 218 -15.24 -2.94 -15.46
C LEU A 218 -13.92 -3.53 -14.96
N VAL A 219 -12.95 -2.68 -14.63
CA VAL A 219 -11.61 -3.10 -14.17
C VAL A 219 -11.71 -3.87 -12.85
N THR A 220 -12.48 -3.33 -11.90
CA THR A 220 -12.60 -3.89 -10.55
C THR A 220 -13.11 -5.35 -10.54
N PRO A 221 -14.28 -5.68 -11.12
CA PRO A 221 -14.78 -7.06 -11.11
C PRO A 221 -13.89 -8.03 -11.90
N LEU A 222 -13.27 -7.58 -13.01
CA LEU A 222 -12.35 -8.40 -13.80
C LEU A 222 -11.14 -8.84 -12.96
N VAL A 223 -10.52 -7.90 -12.27
CA VAL A 223 -9.34 -8.10 -11.44
C VAL A 223 -9.69 -8.98 -10.23
N CYS A 224 -10.83 -8.74 -9.59
CA CYS A 224 -11.36 -9.62 -8.54
C CYS A 224 -11.58 -11.05 -9.03
N LEU A 225 -12.16 -11.24 -10.21
CA LEU A 225 -12.46 -12.55 -10.76
C LEU A 225 -11.17 -13.35 -11.04
N VAL A 226 -10.16 -12.69 -11.63
CA VAL A 226 -8.83 -13.31 -11.84
C VAL A 226 -8.20 -13.68 -10.50
N CYS A 227 -8.23 -12.79 -9.51
CA CYS A 227 -7.71 -13.03 -8.17
C CYS A 227 -8.36 -14.23 -7.48
N ILE A 228 -9.70 -14.23 -7.41
CA ILE A 228 -10.47 -15.31 -6.81
C ILE A 228 -10.15 -16.63 -7.50
N PHE A 229 -10.04 -16.64 -8.84
CA PHE A 229 -9.76 -17.84 -9.61
C PHE A 229 -8.42 -18.48 -9.23
N TYR A 230 -7.30 -17.74 -9.28
CA TYR A 230 -5.99 -18.36 -9.02
C TYR A 230 -5.77 -18.67 -7.54
N THR A 231 -6.30 -17.84 -6.63
CA THR A 231 -6.17 -18.05 -5.19
C THR A 231 -6.96 -19.28 -4.73
N SER A 232 -8.17 -19.47 -5.27
CA SER A 232 -9.01 -20.64 -4.95
C SER A 232 -8.40 -21.95 -5.46
N LEU A 233 -7.68 -21.91 -6.58
CA LEU A 233 -7.09 -23.11 -7.19
C LEU A 233 -5.73 -23.49 -6.58
N GLY A 234 -4.89 -22.51 -6.25
CA GLY A 234 -3.48 -22.74 -5.94
C GLY A 234 -3.12 -22.95 -4.46
N GLY A 235 -3.94 -22.49 -3.51
CA GLY A 235 -3.66 -22.56 -2.07
C GLY A 235 -2.41 -21.75 -1.63
N MET A 236 -1.97 -21.90 -0.37
CA MET A 236 -0.92 -21.02 0.18
C MET A 236 0.43 -21.10 -0.56
N LYS A 237 0.79 -22.27 -1.12
CA LYS A 237 2.03 -22.41 -1.93
C LYS A 237 1.99 -21.53 -3.17
N ALA A 238 0.88 -21.53 -3.91
CA ALA A 238 0.74 -20.70 -5.09
C ALA A 238 0.77 -19.22 -4.72
N VAL A 239 0.01 -18.82 -3.70
CA VAL A 239 -0.06 -17.44 -3.19
C VAL A 239 1.34 -16.94 -2.84
N VAL A 240 2.14 -17.72 -2.11
CA VAL A 240 3.51 -17.30 -1.73
C VAL A 240 4.42 -17.09 -2.96
N TRP A 241 4.28 -17.92 -4.00
CA TRP A 241 5.08 -17.77 -5.22
C TRP A 241 4.60 -16.63 -6.12
N THR A 242 3.28 -16.44 -6.24
CA THR A 242 2.73 -15.28 -6.96
C THR A 242 3.15 -13.99 -6.26
N ASP A 243 3.02 -13.92 -4.93
CA ASP A 243 3.44 -12.77 -4.13
C ASP A 243 4.93 -12.46 -4.32
N ALA A 244 5.78 -13.49 -4.40
CA ALA A 244 7.21 -13.30 -4.58
C ALA A 244 7.55 -12.61 -5.92
N LEU A 245 6.94 -13.06 -7.02
CA LEU A 245 7.12 -12.44 -8.33
C LEU A 245 6.52 -11.04 -8.38
N GLN A 246 5.31 -10.88 -7.85
CA GLN A 246 4.59 -9.62 -7.74
C GLN A 246 5.39 -8.57 -6.96
N THR A 247 6.03 -8.97 -5.87
CA THR A 247 6.91 -8.09 -5.09
C THR A 247 8.15 -7.68 -5.89
N ILE A 248 8.78 -8.60 -6.64
CA ILE A 248 9.93 -8.25 -7.48
C ILE A 248 9.53 -7.22 -8.55
N LEU A 249 8.39 -7.41 -9.20
CA LEU A 249 7.88 -6.46 -10.20
C LEU A 249 7.58 -5.10 -9.59
N MET A 250 6.97 -5.07 -8.40
CA MET A 250 6.67 -3.85 -7.67
C MET A 250 7.94 -3.09 -7.27
N PHE A 251 8.95 -3.77 -6.69
CA PHE A 251 10.23 -3.14 -6.34
C PHE A 251 10.95 -2.63 -7.59
N GLY A 252 10.99 -3.44 -8.65
CA GLY A 252 11.58 -3.05 -9.93
C GLY A 252 10.91 -1.81 -10.51
N GLY A 253 9.57 -1.79 -10.57
CA GLY A 253 8.80 -0.64 -11.06
C GLY A 253 9.04 0.63 -10.25
N ALA A 254 9.00 0.53 -8.91
CA ALA A 254 9.24 1.67 -8.04
C ALA A 254 10.66 2.24 -8.19
N ILE A 255 11.68 1.38 -8.25
CA ILE A 255 13.08 1.80 -8.43
C ILE A 255 13.28 2.47 -9.79
N VAL A 256 12.71 1.90 -10.86
CA VAL A 256 12.83 2.48 -12.21
C VAL A 256 12.21 3.88 -12.27
N VAL A 257 11.01 4.05 -11.71
CA VAL A 257 10.35 5.37 -11.64
C VAL A 257 11.20 6.38 -10.89
N VAL A 258 11.75 5.98 -9.74
CA VAL A 258 12.64 6.83 -8.94
C VAL A 258 13.89 7.22 -9.73
N VAL A 259 14.59 6.26 -10.35
CA VAL A 259 15.83 6.53 -11.08
C VAL A 259 15.58 7.44 -12.28
N VAL A 260 14.58 7.13 -13.11
CA VAL A 260 14.27 7.94 -14.30
C VAL A 260 13.82 9.34 -13.89
N GLY A 261 12.97 9.47 -12.88
CA GLY A 261 12.52 10.77 -12.40
C GLY A 261 13.64 11.61 -11.78
N THR A 262 14.53 11.01 -10.99
CA THR A 262 15.70 11.72 -10.42
C THR A 262 16.60 12.25 -11.53
N VAL A 263 16.84 11.46 -12.58
CA VAL A 263 17.62 11.90 -13.74
C VAL A 263 16.91 13.03 -14.48
N ALA A 264 15.59 12.93 -14.67
CA ALA A 264 14.79 13.96 -15.36
C ALA A 264 14.79 15.31 -14.60
N VAL A 265 14.78 15.29 -13.27
CA VAL A 265 14.85 16.50 -12.42
C VAL A 265 16.27 17.13 -12.39
N GLY A 266 17.30 16.36 -12.77
CA GLY A 266 18.69 16.82 -12.82
C GLY A 266 19.58 16.34 -11.68
N GLY A 267 19.13 15.38 -10.87
CA GLY A 267 19.94 14.75 -9.80
C GLY A 267 19.29 14.75 -8.42
N ILE A 268 19.84 13.95 -7.51
CA ILE A 268 19.37 13.83 -6.11
C ILE A 268 19.59 15.16 -5.36
N ASP A 269 20.67 15.87 -5.67
CA ASP A 269 21.00 17.17 -5.08
C ASP A 269 19.93 18.23 -5.41
N VAL A 270 19.40 18.22 -6.63
CA VAL A 270 18.33 19.13 -7.04
C VAL A 270 17.04 18.83 -6.28
N VAL A 271 16.70 17.55 -6.11
CA VAL A 271 15.54 17.11 -5.32
C VAL A 271 15.66 17.60 -3.88
N TRP A 272 16.81 17.33 -3.25
CA TRP A 272 17.04 17.71 -1.86
C TRP A 272 16.98 19.23 -1.67
N ARG A 273 17.69 19.99 -2.52
CA ARG A 273 17.74 21.45 -2.44
C ARG A 273 16.36 22.08 -2.63
N ARG A 274 15.56 21.61 -3.60
CA ARG A 274 14.19 22.11 -3.81
C ARG A 274 13.29 21.81 -2.62
N SER A 275 13.36 20.60 -2.06
CA SER A 275 12.59 20.24 -0.87
C SER A 275 12.99 21.03 0.38
N GLU A 276 14.28 21.33 0.55
CA GLU A 276 14.80 22.11 1.68
C GLU A 276 14.38 23.58 1.60
N MET A 277 14.46 24.20 0.41
CA MET A 277 14.01 25.59 0.21
C MET A 277 12.53 25.82 0.51
N SER A 278 11.71 24.77 0.39
CA SER A 278 10.28 24.83 0.65
C SER A 278 9.87 24.26 2.02
N GLU A 279 10.83 24.11 2.94
CA GLU A 279 10.62 23.62 4.31
C GLU A 279 9.95 22.23 4.38
N ARG A 280 10.11 21.40 3.34
CA ARG A 280 9.58 20.02 3.31
C ARG A 280 10.46 19.01 4.04
N ILE A 281 11.71 19.38 4.30
CA ILE A 281 12.67 18.55 5.02
C ILE A 281 12.57 18.85 6.52
N GLU A 282 11.65 18.16 7.17
CA GLU A 282 11.54 18.13 8.62
C GLU A 282 11.35 16.66 9.05
N PHE A 283 12.37 16.06 9.65
CA PHE A 283 12.32 14.64 10.07
C PHE A 283 11.78 14.47 11.49
N PHE A 284 12.00 15.49 12.34
CA PHE A 284 11.87 15.38 13.79
C PHE A 284 11.07 16.55 14.36
N ASN A 285 9.78 16.61 14.06
CA ASN A 285 8.88 17.51 14.74
C ASN A 285 8.64 16.99 16.17
N MET A 286 9.25 17.64 17.16
CA MET A 286 9.23 17.20 18.57
C MET A 286 8.03 17.74 19.37
N ASP A 287 7.06 18.39 18.71
CA ASP A 287 5.83 18.86 19.35
C ASP A 287 5.07 17.69 20.03
N PRO A 288 4.83 17.74 21.34
CA PRO A 288 4.10 16.69 22.05
C PRO A 288 2.57 16.79 21.88
N SER A 289 2.05 17.80 21.17
CA SER A 289 0.63 18.02 21.02
C SER A 289 -0.05 16.86 20.26
N PRO A 290 -1.13 16.27 20.80
CA PRO A 290 -1.88 15.22 20.12
C PRO A 290 -2.74 15.74 18.96
N THR A 291 -2.87 17.06 18.79
CA THR A 291 -3.65 17.67 17.70
C THR A 291 -2.86 17.81 16.39
N VAL A 292 -1.54 17.63 16.44
CA VAL A 292 -0.67 17.73 15.27
C VAL A 292 -0.68 16.40 14.52
N ARG A 293 -0.88 16.47 13.19
CA ARG A 293 -1.01 15.29 12.32
C ARG A 293 0.19 14.36 12.43
N HIS A 294 1.41 14.89 12.29
CA HIS A 294 2.65 14.12 12.37
C HIS A 294 3.62 14.77 13.34
N THR A 295 3.96 14.02 14.36
CA THR A 295 5.02 14.35 15.31
C THR A 295 5.96 13.16 15.39
N PHE A 296 7.19 13.38 15.82
CA PHE A 296 8.13 12.30 16.07
C PHE A 296 7.52 11.26 17.04
N TRP A 297 6.77 11.72 18.04
CA TRP A 297 6.14 10.87 19.03
C TRP A 297 5.06 9.96 18.43
N ASN A 298 4.13 10.52 17.66
CA ASN A 298 3.04 9.72 17.11
C ASN A 298 3.55 8.79 15.99
N ILE A 299 4.50 9.23 15.16
CA ILE A 299 5.01 8.40 14.07
C ILE A 299 5.98 7.33 14.57
N ALA A 300 6.97 7.66 15.40
CA ALA A 300 7.97 6.69 15.83
C ALA A 300 7.43 5.73 16.92
N PHE A 301 6.68 6.24 17.90
CA PHE A 301 6.17 5.44 19.02
C PHE A 301 4.71 5.06 18.87
N GLY A 302 3.85 5.97 18.41
CA GLY A 302 2.43 5.65 18.16
C GLY A 302 2.27 4.56 17.10
N SER A 303 2.96 4.70 15.96
CA SER A 303 2.89 3.71 14.89
C SER A 303 3.40 2.34 15.33
N PHE A 304 4.34 2.23 16.27
CA PHE A 304 4.85 0.94 16.75
C PHE A 304 3.72 0.00 17.20
N PHE A 305 2.71 0.52 17.91
CA PHE A 305 1.57 -0.29 18.36
C PHE A 305 0.67 -0.74 17.19
N GLY A 306 0.49 0.11 16.18
CA GLY A 306 -0.19 -0.27 14.94
C GLY A 306 0.56 -1.36 14.19
N TRP A 307 1.86 -1.16 13.98
CA TRP A 307 2.75 -2.12 13.32
C TRP A 307 2.81 -3.47 14.03
N ILE A 308 2.98 -3.47 15.36
CA ILE A 308 3.10 -4.73 16.11
C ILE A 308 1.78 -5.51 16.07
N THR A 309 0.64 -4.83 16.12
CA THR A 309 -0.68 -5.46 15.98
C THR A 309 -0.84 -6.04 14.59
N HIS A 310 -0.51 -5.29 13.55
CA HIS A 310 -0.66 -5.75 12.17
C HIS A 310 0.28 -6.93 11.84
N ILE A 311 1.50 -6.96 12.35
CA ILE A 311 2.47 -8.00 11.99
C ILE A 311 2.41 -9.20 12.92
N SER A 312 2.20 -9.00 14.22
CA SER A 312 2.41 -10.06 15.21
C SER A 312 1.17 -10.87 15.54
N VAL A 313 -0.04 -10.33 15.33
CA VAL A 313 -1.31 -11.00 15.66
C VAL A 313 -2.25 -11.20 14.47
N ASN A 314 -2.03 -10.51 13.35
CA ASN A 314 -2.78 -10.75 12.13
C ASN A 314 -2.59 -12.19 11.64
N GLN A 315 -3.71 -12.85 11.35
CA GLN A 315 -3.75 -14.26 10.96
C GLN A 315 -2.84 -14.57 9.74
N GLY A 316 -2.87 -13.73 8.71
CA GLY A 316 -2.08 -13.96 7.48
C GLY A 316 -0.57 -13.84 7.69
N MET A 317 -0.13 -13.02 8.65
CA MET A 317 1.28 -12.87 9.01
C MET A 317 1.74 -14.04 9.90
N VAL A 318 0.96 -14.37 10.93
CA VAL A 318 1.25 -15.49 11.85
C VAL A 318 1.34 -16.81 11.09
N GLN A 319 0.45 -17.08 10.13
CA GLN A 319 0.51 -18.30 9.31
C GLN A 319 1.83 -18.43 8.55
N ARG A 320 2.33 -17.35 7.95
CA ARG A 320 3.62 -17.35 7.23
C ARG A 320 4.80 -17.58 8.16
N PHE A 321 4.78 -17.04 9.39
CA PHE A 321 5.79 -17.37 10.41
C PHE A 321 5.78 -18.85 10.80
N LEU A 322 4.61 -19.46 10.94
CA LEU A 322 4.45 -20.88 11.31
C LEU A 322 4.73 -21.86 10.16
N ALA A 323 4.72 -21.38 8.92
CA ALA A 323 5.12 -22.14 7.75
C ALA A 323 6.64 -22.38 7.66
N MET A 324 7.44 -21.71 8.49
CA MET A 324 8.89 -21.94 8.52
C MET A 324 9.25 -23.20 9.33
N PRO A 325 10.31 -23.94 8.94
CA PRO A 325 10.69 -25.17 9.61
C PRO A 325 11.43 -24.96 10.94
N SER A 326 11.98 -23.76 11.20
CA SER A 326 12.56 -23.42 12.51
C SER A 326 12.29 -21.97 12.91
N ILE A 327 12.24 -21.71 14.22
CA ILE A 327 12.10 -20.35 14.76
C ILE A 327 13.25 -19.43 14.33
N ASN A 328 14.47 -19.96 14.23
CA ASN A 328 15.62 -19.18 13.76
C ASN A 328 15.43 -18.73 12.31
N LYS A 329 14.88 -19.60 11.44
CA LYS A 329 14.54 -19.22 10.08
C LYS A 329 13.39 -18.22 10.03
N ALA A 330 12.40 -18.34 10.92
CA ALA A 330 11.33 -17.35 11.04
C ALA A 330 11.87 -15.97 11.51
N ARG A 331 12.89 -15.92 12.38
CA ARG A 331 13.57 -14.68 12.78
C ARG A 331 14.36 -14.05 11.64
N ILE A 332 15.10 -14.85 10.87
CA ILE A 332 15.80 -14.38 9.66
C ILE A 332 14.79 -13.82 8.66
N MET A 333 13.67 -14.51 8.47
CA MET A 333 12.59 -14.09 7.59
C MET A 333 11.97 -12.75 8.05
N LEU A 334 11.73 -12.57 9.35
CA LEU A 334 11.27 -11.32 9.95
C LEU A 334 12.28 -10.18 9.74
N PHE A 335 13.58 -10.46 9.85
CA PHE A 335 14.62 -9.48 9.56
C PHE A 335 14.63 -9.05 8.08
N ILE A 336 14.54 -10.01 7.15
CA ILE A 336 14.45 -9.70 5.71
C ILE A 336 13.19 -8.88 5.42
N PHE A 337 12.06 -9.24 6.04
CA PHE A 337 10.82 -8.46 5.95
C PHE A 337 11.01 -7.02 6.43
N CYS A 338 11.60 -6.83 7.61
CA CYS A 338 11.89 -5.51 8.18
C CYS A 338 12.72 -4.66 7.23
N VAL A 339 13.84 -5.19 6.71
CA VAL A 339 14.70 -4.49 5.76
C VAL A 339 13.95 -4.18 4.46
N GLY A 340 13.22 -5.15 3.90
CA GLY A 340 12.47 -4.97 2.65
C GLY A 340 11.40 -3.88 2.76
N VAL A 341 10.65 -3.86 3.87
CA VAL A 341 9.65 -2.83 4.13
C VAL A 341 10.29 -1.46 4.38
N MET A 342 11.40 -1.39 5.11
CA MET A 342 12.12 -0.12 5.28
C MET A 342 12.62 0.45 3.94
N VAL A 343 13.10 -0.40 3.05
CA VAL A 343 13.55 0.00 1.71
C VAL A 343 12.38 0.55 0.90
N ILE A 344 11.25 -0.17 0.82
CA ILE A 344 10.12 0.32 0.00
C ILE A 344 9.50 1.59 0.58
N VAL A 345 9.42 1.72 1.91
CA VAL A 345 8.91 2.93 2.57
C VAL A 345 9.83 4.10 2.25
N SER A 346 11.14 3.91 2.28
CA SER A 346 12.11 4.95 1.93
C SER A 346 12.03 5.33 0.45
N VAL A 347 11.85 4.35 -0.45
CA VAL A 347 11.63 4.59 -1.88
C VAL A 347 10.34 5.38 -2.10
N SER A 348 9.23 5.03 -1.44
CA SER A 348 7.98 5.78 -1.52
C SER A 348 8.13 7.20 -0.95
N CYS A 349 8.81 7.37 0.18
CA CYS A 349 9.03 8.69 0.75
C CYS A 349 9.86 9.57 -0.18
N TYR A 350 10.95 9.03 -0.72
CA TYR A 350 11.77 9.71 -1.71
C TYR A 350 10.98 10.05 -2.97
N THR A 351 10.10 9.15 -3.43
CA THR A 351 9.21 9.40 -4.57
C THR A 351 8.33 10.61 -4.32
N GLY A 352 7.79 10.80 -3.11
CA GLY A 352 7.02 12.01 -2.77
C GLY A 352 7.82 13.30 -2.87
N LEU A 353 9.07 13.30 -2.38
CA LEU A 353 9.99 14.43 -2.54
C LEU A 353 10.35 14.68 -4.01
N LEU A 354 10.53 13.61 -4.78
CA LEU A 354 10.85 13.70 -6.20
C LEU A 354 9.70 14.31 -6.99
N ILE A 355 8.47 13.87 -6.74
CA ILE A 355 7.27 14.47 -7.33
C ILE A 355 7.21 15.97 -6.96
N TYR A 356 7.45 16.30 -5.69
CA TYR A 356 7.46 17.69 -5.22
C TYR A 356 8.51 18.52 -5.95
N ALA A 357 9.75 18.03 -6.02
CA ALA A 357 10.83 18.72 -6.72
C ALA A 357 10.59 18.86 -8.22
N THR A 358 9.84 17.95 -8.84
CA THR A 358 9.46 18.04 -10.26
C THR A 358 8.45 19.15 -10.51
N TYR A 359 7.47 19.29 -9.61
CA TYR A 359 6.38 20.27 -9.75
C TYR A 359 6.54 21.53 -8.86
N HIS A 360 7.75 21.76 -8.32
CA HIS A 360 8.03 22.88 -7.42
C HIS A 360 7.65 24.25 -8.00
N ASP A 361 7.88 24.45 -9.30
CA ASP A 361 7.66 25.75 -9.95
C ASP A 361 6.20 25.95 -10.41
N CYS A 362 5.41 24.87 -10.50
CA CYS A 362 4.00 24.91 -10.88
C CYS A 362 3.26 23.78 -10.17
N ASP A 363 2.75 24.08 -8.97
CA ASP A 363 2.06 23.08 -8.17
C ASP A 363 0.79 22.59 -8.88
N ARG A 364 0.86 21.34 -9.34
CA ARG A 364 -0.21 20.65 -10.09
C ARG A 364 -1.45 20.40 -9.23
N VAL A 365 -1.31 20.43 -7.90
CA VAL A 365 -2.42 20.34 -6.93
C VAL A 365 -3.16 21.68 -6.84
N THR A 366 -2.43 22.79 -6.67
CA THR A 366 -3.03 24.14 -6.64
C THR A 366 -3.65 24.55 -7.98
N THR A 367 -3.14 24.04 -9.11
CA THR A 367 -3.73 24.28 -10.45
C THR A 367 -4.99 23.45 -10.76
N LYS A 368 -5.51 22.66 -9.80
CA LYS A 368 -6.70 21.80 -9.93
C LYS A 368 -6.63 20.73 -11.04
N ILE A 369 -5.43 20.43 -11.54
CA ILE A 369 -5.23 19.33 -12.50
C ILE A 369 -5.31 17.97 -11.80
N ILE A 370 -4.98 17.94 -10.51
CA ILE A 370 -5.06 16.76 -9.63
C ILE A 370 -6.20 17.01 -8.64
N HIS A 371 -7.28 16.25 -8.76
CA HIS A 371 -8.47 16.39 -7.92
C HIS A 371 -8.37 15.60 -6.61
N ALA A 372 -7.50 14.59 -6.56
CA ALA A 372 -7.30 13.73 -5.39
C ALA A 372 -5.83 13.31 -5.24
N SER A 373 -5.40 13.12 -3.99
CA SER A 373 -3.99 12.84 -3.63
C SER A 373 -3.47 11.52 -4.19
N ASP A 374 -4.35 10.56 -4.45
CA ASP A 374 -4.06 9.24 -5.03
C ASP A 374 -3.74 9.27 -6.54
N GLN A 375 -4.10 10.34 -7.25
CA GLN A 375 -3.80 10.52 -8.68
C GLN A 375 -2.38 11.03 -8.95
N LEU A 376 -1.72 11.54 -7.91
CA LEU A 376 -0.44 12.25 -8.01
C LEU A 376 0.67 11.36 -8.57
N LEU A 377 0.85 10.17 -8.00
CA LEU A 377 1.90 9.25 -8.42
C LEU A 377 1.64 8.67 -9.83
N PRO A 378 0.42 8.18 -10.17
CA PRO A 378 0.12 7.75 -11.54
C PRO A 378 0.37 8.86 -12.56
N TYR A 379 -0.02 10.09 -12.26
CA TYR A 379 0.27 11.26 -13.11
C TYR A 379 1.77 11.46 -13.32
N PHE A 380 2.54 11.46 -12.25
CA PHE A 380 3.99 11.59 -12.32
C PHE A 380 4.65 10.48 -13.15
N VAL A 381 4.21 9.24 -12.98
CA VAL A 381 4.73 8.10 -13.76
C VAL A 381 4.44 8.31 -15.25
N MET A 382 3.24 8.73 -15.62
CA MET A 382 2.90 8.98 -17.02
C MET A 382 3.68 10.16 -17.60
N ASP A 383 3.90 11.23 -16.84
CA ASP A 383 4.65 12.41 -17.26
C ASP A 383 6.14 12.10 -17.49
N VAL A 384 6.76 11.38 -16.55
CA VAL A 384 8.20 11.10 -16.55
C VAL A 384 8.57 9.86 -17.36
N THR A 385 7.70 8.85 -17.44
CA THR A 385 8.04 7.56 -18.09
C THR A 385 7.18 7.24 -19.29
N GLY A 386 6.18 8.06 -19.62
CA GLY A 386 5.26 7.82 -20.74
C GLY A 386 5.93 7.76 -22.11
N PHE A 387 7.14 8.32 -22.26
CA PHE A 387 7.92 8.21 -23.50
C PHE A 387 8.65 6.87 -23.65
N ILE A 388 8.79 6.08 -22.59
CA ILE A 388 9.42 4.76 -22.62
C ILE A 388 8.32 3.68 -22.61
N PRO A 389 8.05 3.03 -23.75
CA PRO A 389 6.93 2.09 -23.82
C PRO A 389 7.17 0.87 -22.92
N GLY A 390 6.16 0.48 -22.15
CA GLY A 390 6.19 -0.67 -21.24
C GLY A 390 6.51 -0.33 -19.79
N LEU A 391 7.12 0.83 -19.50
CA LEU A 391 7.43 1.24 -18.12
C LEU A 391 6.18 1.65 -17.32
N PRO A 392 5.25 2.45 -17.86
CA PRO A 392 3.96 2.67 -17.20
C PRO A 392 3.21 1.35 -16.94
N GLY A 393 3.24 0.42 -17.90
CA GLY A 393 2.68 -0.92 -17.75
C GLY A 393 3.30 -1.71 -16.61
N LEU A 394 4.64 -1.68 -16.49
CA LEU A 394 5.38 -2.32 -15.41
C LEU A 394 5.04 -1.72 -14.04
N PHE A 395 4.96 -0.39 -13.95
CA PHE A 395 4.57 0.29 -12.73
C PHE A 395 3.15 -0.08 -12.30
N MET A 396 2.18 0.01 -13.22
CA MET A 396 0.79 -0.35 -12.93
C MET A 396 0.65 -1.84 -12.58
N ALA A 397 1.42 -2.72 -13.23
CA ALA A 397 1.50 -4.12 -12.84
C ALA A 397 2.01 -4.27 -11.40
N GLY A 398 3.00 -3.49 -10.98
CA GLY A 398 3.51 -3.44 -9.60
C GLY A 398 2.47 -2.93 -8.58
N VAL A 399 1.71 -1.88 -8.91
CA VAL A 399 0.64 -1.35 -8.05
C VAL A 399 -0.47 -2.39 -7.85
N PHE A 400 -0.90 -3.07 -8.92
CA PHE A 400 -1.90 -4.15 -8.83
C PHE A 400 -1.38 -5.37 -8.09
N SER A 401 -0.11 -5.71 -8.32
CA SER A 401 0.58 -6.78 -7.62
C SER A 401 0.52 -6.60 -6.10
N ALA A 402 0.58 -5.36 -5.60
CA ALA A 402 0.45 -5.06 -4.18
C ALA A 402 -0.97 -5.30 -3.61
N ALA A 403 -2.00 -5.30 -4.46
CA ALA A 403 -3.40 -5.42 -4.05
C ALA A 403 -4.04 -6.78 -4.32
N LEU A 404 -3.50 -7.54 -5.27
CA LEU A 404 -4.06 -8.79 -5.78
C LEU A 404 -3.84 -10.02 -4.87
N ARG A 405 -3.72 -9.84 -3.56
CA ARG A 405 -3.23 -10.88 -2.64
C ARG A 405 -4.27 -11.35 -1.64
#